data_AF-A0A2V9D514-F1
#
_entry.id   AF-A0A2V9D514-F1
#
_cell.length_a   1.000
_cell.length_b   1.000
_cell.length_c   1.000
_cell.angle_alpha   90.00
_cell.angle_beta   90.00
_cell.angle_gamma   90.00
#
_symmetry.space_group_name_H-M   'P 1'
#
loop_
_entity.id
_entity.type
_entity.pdbx_description
1 polymer ?
#
loop_
_entity_poly.entity_id
_entity_poly.type
_entity_poly.pdbx_seq_one_letter_code
_entity_poly.pdbx_strand_id
1 'polypeptide(L)'
;MAIRPVRTSFQSPWQNGIAERWVESCRRDLLDHVIAFNERHLKRLLSDYVRYYHEDRTHLGLRKETPAGRVRSTDRGTVVSQARLGGLHHRYDRAA
;
A
#
# COMPACT_ATOMS: atom_id res chain seq x y z
N MET A 1 20.70 7.59 20.15
CA MET A 1 20.82 6.93 18.83
C MET A 1 20.97 8.04 17.78
N ALA A 2 22.15 8.21 17.18
CA ALA A 2 22.38 9.28 16.21
C ALA A 2 22.06 8.75 14.80
N ILE A 3 21.13 9.39 14.08
CA ILE A 3 20.80 9.05 12.69
C ILE A 3 21.73 9.85 11.78
N ARG A 4 22.43 9.18 10.86
CA ARG A 4 23.26 9.84 9.84
C ARG A 4 22.47 9.95 8.53
N PRO A 5 22.14 11.15 8.04
CA PRO A 5 21.44 11.30 6.77
C PRO A 5 22.38 10.93 5.61
N VAL A 6 21.85 10.16 4.67
CA VAL A 6 22.48 9.92 3.36
C VAL A 6 21.82 10.88 2.37
N ARG A 7 22.63 11.72 1.71
CA ARG A 7 22.12 12.67 0.72
C ARG A 7 22.07 12.01 -0.65
N THR A 8 20.93 12.12 -1.32
CA THR A 8 20.80 11.87 -2.75
C THR A 8 21.10 13.16 -3.51
N SER A 9 21.72 13.03 -4.68
CA SER A 9 21.90 14.08 -5.65
C SER A 9 20.55 14.61 -6.13
N PHE A 10 20.54 15.89 -6.52
CA PHE A 10 19.36 16.53 -7.09
C PHE A 10 18.91 15.80 -8.37
N GLN A 11 17.59 15.63 -8.54
CA GLN A 11 16.97 15.02 -9.73
C GLN A 11 17.55 13.66 -10.13
N SER A 12 18.01 12.86 -9.16
CA SER A 12 18.65 11.56 -9.39
C SER A 12 17.81 10.41 -8.80
N PRO A 13 16.64 10.08 -9.38
CA PRO A 13 15.68 9.13 -8.79
C PRO A 13 16.25 7.70 -8.63
N TRP A 14 17.24 7.33 -9.45
CA TRP A 14 17.90 6.02 -9.34
C TRP A 14 18.66 5.83 -8.02
N GLN A 15 19.08 6.91 -7.35
CA GLN A 15 19.80 6.81 -6.08
C GLN A 15 18.89 6.41 -4.90
N ASN A 16 17.57 6.52 -5.06
CA ASN A 16 16.58 5.99 -4.11
C ASN A 16 15.40 5.34 -4.84
N GLY A 17 15.70 4.43 -5.77
CA GLY A 17 14.66 3.78 -6.58
C GLY A 17 13.59 3.04 -5.76
N ILE A 18 13.89 2.65 -4.53
CA ILE A 18 12.91 2.03 -3.62
C ILE A 18 11.84 3.03 -3.19
N ALA A 19 12.24 4.22 -2.72
CA ALA A 19 11.29 5.24 -2.33
C ALA A 19 10.49 5.75 -3.54
N GLU A 20 11.15 5.98 -4.67
CA GLU A 20 10.50 6.43 -5.90
C GLU A 20 9.44 5.42 -6.38
N ARG A 21 9.79 4.13 -6.42
CA ARG A 21 8.83 3.06 -6.77
C ARG A 21 7.65 2.99 -5.79
N TRP A 22 7.89 3.24 -4.51
CA TRP A 22 6.83 3.25 -3.51
C TRP A 22 5.87 4.43 -3.72
N VAL A 23 6.39 5.64 -3.96
CA VAL A 23 5.59 6.84 -4.25
C VAL A 23 4.75 6.62 -5.50
N GLU A 24 5.35 6.08 -6.56
CA GLU A 24 4.65 5.79 -7.81
C GLU A 24 3.53 4.75 -7.63
N SER A 25 3.77 3.73 -6.79
CA SER A 25 2.73 2.76 -6.43
C SER A 25 1.57 3.44 -5.69
N CYS A 26 1.86 4.29 -4.72
CA CYS A 26 0.83 5.05 -3.99
C CYS A 26 0.02 5.96 -4.91
N ARG A 27 0.70 6.59 -5.88
CA ARG A 27 0.04 7.44 -6.85
C ARG A 27 -0.94 6.66 -7.73
N ARG A 28 -0.48 5.59 -8.37
CA ARG A 28 -1.30 4.73 -9.23
C ARG A 28 -2.45 4.06 -8.50
N ASP A 29 -2.20 3.59 -7.28
CA ASP A 29 -3.19 2.79 -6.55
C ASP A 29 -4.22 3.68 -5.82
N LEU A 30 -3.93 4.97 -5.55
CA LEU A 30 -4.79 5.85 -4.75
C LEU A 30 -4.87 7.29 -5.28
N LEU A 31 -3.75 8.02 -5.35
CA LEU A 31 -3.79 9.47 -5.51
C LEU A 31 -4.19 9.94 -6.91
N ASP A 32 -4.01 9.12 -7.94
CA ASP A 32 -4.49 9.41 -9.30
C ASP A 32 -6.03 9.25 -9.41
N HIS A 33 -6.70 8.71 -8.38
CA HIS A 33 -8.14 8.45 -8.36
C HIS A 33 -8.94 9.32 -7.38
N VAL A 34 -8.27 10.03 -6.47
CA VAL A 34 -8.94 10.78 -5.39
C VAL A 34 -8.36 12.19 -5.29
N ILE A 35 -9.26 13.18 -5.26
CA ILE A 35 -8.89 14.57 -4.97
C ILE A 35 -8.89 14.76 -3.45
N ALA A 36 -7.71 15.00 -2.87
CA ALA A 36 -7.59 15.31 -1.45
C ALA A 36 -8.01 16.77 -1.18
N PHE A 37 -9.10 16.97 -0.42
CA PHE A 37 -9.63 18.29 -0.09
C PHE A 37 -8.74 19.16 0.79
N ASN A 38 -7.92 18.55 1.65
CA ASN A 38 -6.98 19.26 2.53
C ASN A 38 -5.91 18.28 3.04
N GLU A 39 -4.91 18.82 3.74
CA GLU A 39 -3.80 18.03 4.28
C GLU A 39 -4.26 16.93 5.24
N ARG A 40 -5.23 17.21 6.13
CA ARG A 40 -5.76 16.21 7.07
C ARG A 40 -6.41 15.05 6.31
N HIS A 41 -7.15 15.36 5.24
CA HIS A 41 -7.75 14.35 4.38
C HIS A 41 -6.68 13.51 3.68
N LEU A 42 -5.66 14.16 3.08
CA LEU A 42 -4.55 13.47 2.44
C LEU A 42 -3.83 12.52 3.41
N LYS A 43 -3.50 13.00 4.62
CA LYS A 43 -2.85 12.18 5.65
C LYS A 43 -3.68 10.95 6.01
N ARG A 44 -5.00 11.09 6.16
CA ARG A 44 -5.91 9.96 6.41
C ARG A 44 -5.86 8.94 5.25
N LEU A 45 -5.98 9.41 4.01
CA LEU A 45 -5.91 8.53 2.83
C LEU A 45 -4.57 7.78 2.74
N LEU A 46 -3.45 8.48 2.99
CA LEU A 46 -2.12 7.87 3.01
C LEU A 46 -1.96 6.85 4.14
N SER A 47 -2.49 7.13 5.34
CA SER A 47 -2.49 6.16 6.44
C SER A 47 -3.28 4.89 6.10
N ASP A 48 -4.43 5.03 5.45
CA ASP A 48 -5.21 3.88 4.99
C ASP A 48 -4.48 3.12 3.86
N TYR A 49 -3.79 3.83 2.95
CA TYR A 49 -2.96 3.22 1.91
C TYR A 49 -1.80 2.43 2.50
N VAL A 50 -1.10 2.97 3.50
CA VAL A 50 -0.02 2.24 4.19
C VAL A 50 -0.54 0.96 4.82
N ARG A 51 -1.74 0.98 5.43
CA ARG A 51 -2.38 -0.21 5.99
C ARG A 51 -2.68 -1.24 4.89
N TYR A 52 -3.33 -0.81 3.81
CA TYR A 52 -3.59 -1.65 2.64
C TYR A 52 -2.31 -2.27 2.06
N TYR A 53 -1.24 -1.47 1.90
CA TYR A 53 0.03 -1.90 1.33
C TYR A 53 0.70 -3.02 2.13
N HIS A 54 0.64 -2.95 3.47
CA HIS A 54 1.26 -3.92 4.35
C HIS A 54 0.37 -5.15 4.61
N GLU A 55 -0.94 -4.96 4.73
CA GLU A 55 -1.85 -6.01 5.17
C GLU A 55 -2.49 -6.79 4.03
N ASP A 56 -2.78 -6.13 2.90
CA ASP A 56 -3.66 -6.69 1.86
C ASP A 56 -3.04 -6.72 0.45
N ARG A 57 -2.19 -5.75 0.08
CA ARG A 57 -1.52 -5.72 -1.24
C ARG A 57 -0.50 -6.85 -1.33
N THR A 58 -0.66 -7.71 -2.34
CA THR A 58 0.27 -8.81 -2.59
C THR A 58 1.48 -8.35 -3.38
N HIS A 59 2.66 -8.90 -3.06
CA HIS A 59 3.92 -8.52 -3.71
C HIS A 59 4.55 -9.73 -4.39
N LEU A 60 4.85 -9.61 -5.68
CA LEU A 60 5.49 -10.69 -6.44
C LEU A 60 6.86 -11.08 -5.86
N GLY A 61 7.64 -10.11 -5.40
CA GLY A 61 8.92 -10.33 -4.72
C GLY A 61 8.80 -11.07 -3.38
N LEU A 62 7.59 -11.14 -2.81
CA LEU A 62 7.27 -11.88 -1.59
C LEU A 62 6.44 -13.13 -1.90
N ARG A 63 6.60 -13.75 -3.08
CA ARG A 63 5.81 -14.95 -3.47
C ARG A 63 4.30 -14.73 -3.37
N LYS A 64 3.83 -13.52 -3.70
CA LYS A 64 2.43 -13.06 -3.58
C LYS A 64 1.90 -12.99 -2.14
N GLU A 65 2.79 -12.94 -1.15
CA GLU A 65 2.43 -12.59 0.22
C GLU A 65 2.37 -11.06 0.42
N THR A 66 1.91 -10.66 1.61
CA THR A 66 1.87 -9.26 2.04
C THR A 66 3.01 -9.00 3.02
N PRO A 67 3.52 -7.75 3.14
CA PRO A 67 4.63 -7.44 4.03
C PRO A 67 4.35 -7.77 5.51
N ALA A 68 3.09 -7.69 5.94
CA ALA A 68 2.67 -8.05 7.29
C ALA A 68 2.37 -9.55 7.47
N GLY A 69 2.60 -10.40 6.46
CA GLY A 69 2.44 -11.85 6.58
C GLY A 69 0.98 -12.29 6.75
N ARG A 70 0.08 -11.80 5.89
CA ARG A 70 -1.35 -12.14 5.96
C ARG A 70 -1.60 -13.65 5.97
N VAL A 71 -2.42 -14.11 6.91
CA VAL A 71 -2.93 -15.49 6.97
C VAL A 71 -3.82 -15.77 5.76
N ARG A 72 -3.61 -16.93 5.12
CA ARG A 72 -4.40 -17.36 3.96
C ARG A 72 -5.85 -17.64 4.37
N SER A 73 -6.78 -17.29 3.48
CA SER A 73 -8.19 -17.66 3.62
C SER A 73 -8.36 -19.17 3.60
N THR A 74 -9.46 -19.65 4.17
CA THR A 74 -9.90 -21.05 4.01
C THR A 74 -10.10 -21.39 2.52
N ASP A 75 -10.07 -22.67 2.17
CA ASP A 75 -10.33 -23.16 0.81
C ASP A 75 -11.84 -23.30 0.52
N ARG A 76 -12.67 -23.33 1.57
CA ARG A 76 -14.13 -23.50 1.53
C ARG A 76 -14.85 -22.31 2.15
N GLY A 77 -16.16 -22.20 1.88
CA GLY A 77 -17.01 -21.13 2.39
C GLY A 77 -17.30 -20.03 1.36
N THR A 78 -18.30 -19.21 1.68
CA THR A 78 -18.74 -18.09 0.83
C THR A 78 -17.66 -17.01 0.76
N VAL A 79 -17.41 -16.49 -0.44
CA VAL A 79 -16.46 -15.39 -0.65
C VAL A 79 -17.05 -14.09 -0.09
N VAL A 80 -16.29 -13.45 0.79
CA VAL A 80 -16.62 -12.15 1.39
C VAL A 80 -15.67 -11.10 0.82
N SER A 81 -16.24 -9.97 0.39
CA SER A 81 -15.50 -8.82 -0.13
C SER A 81 -15.46 -7.71 0.91
N GLN A 82 -14.27 -7.15 1.15
CA GLN A 82 -14.05 -6.02 2.05
C GLN A 82 -13.43 -4.88 1.26
N ALA A 83 -14.14 -3.76 1.16
CA ALA A 83 -13.65 -2.58 0.47
C ALA A 83 -12.46 -1.95 1.22
N ARG A 84 -11.47 -1.50 0.45
CA ARG A 84 -10.30 -0.75 0.91
C ARG A 84 -10.21 0.55 0.11
N LEU A 85 -9.65 1.59 0.75
CA LEU A 85 -9.38 2.88 0.10
C LEU A 85 -10.62 3.46 -0.59
N GLY A 86 -11.75 3.45 0.12
CA GLY A 86 -13.03 3.95 -0.43
C GLY A 86 -13.63 3.08 -1.53
N GLY A 87 -13.18 1.83 -1.70
CA GLY A 87 -13.68 0.91 -2.73
C GLY A 87 -12.80 0.84 -3.98
N LEU A 88 -11.68 1.57 -4.03
CA LEU A 88 -10.70 1.45 -5.12
C LEU A 88 -10.05 0.06 -5.16
N HIS A 89 -9.91 -0.57 -4.00
CA HIS A 89 -9.34 -1.91 -3.86
C HIS A 89 -10.25 -2.77 -3.00
N HIS A 90 -10.13 -4.09 -3.17
CA HIS A 90 -10.92 -5.05 -2.42
C HIS A 90 -10.04 -6.18 -1.88
N ARG A 91 -10.26 -6.49 -0.60
CA ARG A 91 -9.77 -7.73 -0.01
C ARG A 91 -10.87 -8.77 -0.14
N TYR A 92 -10.51 -9.93 -0.68
CA TYR A 92 -11.37 -11.10 -0.69
C TYR A 92 -10.90 -12.10 0.35
N ASP A 93 -11.86 -12.63 1.09
CA ASP A 93 -11.65 -13.69 2.08
C ASP A 93 -12.80 -14.70 1.98
N ARG A 94 -12.75 -15.79 2.76
CA ARG A 94 -13.85 -16.75 2.86
C ARG A 94 -14.39 -16.79 4.29
N ALA A 95 -15.71 -16.83 4.41
CA ALA A 95 -16.35 -17.05 5.71
C ALA A 95 -16.00 -18.45 6.23
N ALA A 96 -15.81 -18.54 7.56
CA ALA A 96 -15.58 -19.80 8.26
C ALA A 96 -16.80 -20.73 8.19
#